data_AF-A0A388NLJ1-F1
#
_entry.id   AF-A0A388NLJ1-F1
#
_cell.length_a   1.000
_cell.length_b   1.000
_cell.length_c   1.000
_cell.angle_alpha   90.00
_cell.angle_beta   90.00
_cell.angle_gamma   90.00
#
_symmetry.space_group_name_H-M   'P 1'
#
loop_
_entity.id
_entity.type
_entity.pdbx_description
1 polymer ?
#
loop_
_entity_poly.entity_id
_entity_poly.type
_entity_poly.pdbx_seq_one_letter_code
_entity_poly.pdbx_strand_id
1 'polypeptide(L)'
;MGATTLDEYRTYIEKDAALERRFQPVMVEEPSVDDTISILRGLKQRYELHHGVRIQDSAVVSAATLSQRYIADRQLPDKAIDLIDEAASRLRMEIDSKPQALDDIDRSCLQLEIERAALLQERDAASKERLQQLETQLAGQQRAAGVLRRPLGTGEGCHSGDAPDAQACGGDRRGN
;
A
#
# COMPACT_ATOMS: atom_id res chain seq x y z
N MET A 1 13.34 1.99 34.57
CA MET A 1 13.04 0.93 33.60
C MET A 1 14.18 0.88 32.62
N GLY A 2 14.83 -0.28 32.47
CA GLY A 2 15.88 -0.50 31.46
C GLY A 2 15.43 -1.55 30.47
N ALA A 3 15.94 -1.49 29.23
CA ALA A 3 15.72 -2.48 28.18
C ALA A 3 17.09 -2.91 27.65
N THR A 4 17.37 -4.20 27.66
CA THR A 4 18.66 -4.78 27.28
C THR A 4 18.46 -6.24 26.89
N THR A 5 19.40 -6.81 26.16
CA THR A 5 19.38 -8.23 25.83
C THR A 5 19.73 -9.09 27.05
N LEU A 6 19.34 -10.36 27.01
CA LEU A 6 19.65 -11.30 28.10
C LEU A 6 21.17 -11.45 28.31
N ASP A 7 21.95 -11.40 27.24
CA ASP A 7 23.40 -11.56 27.29
C ASP A 7 24.09 -10.35 27.93
N GLU A 8 23.63 -9.14 27.63
CA GLU A 8 24.07 -7.92 28.28
C GLU A 8 23.67 -7.91 29.77
N TYR A 9 22.44 -8.31 30.09
CA TYR A 9 21.97 -8.42 31.47
C TYR A 9 22.86 -9.35 32.30
N ARG A 10 23.16 -10.55 31.79
CA ARG A 10 24.06 -11.53 32.40
C ARG A 10 25.48 -11.01 32.58
N THR A 11 25.96 -10.24 31.61
CA THR A 11 27.35 -9.78 31.60
C THR A 11 27.58 -8.64 32.58
N TYR A 12 26.63 -7.70 32.67
CA TYR A 12 26.85 -6.42 33.35
C TYR A 12 26.00 -6.20 34.60
N ILE A 13 24.82 -6.81 34.71
CA ILE A 13 23.88 -6.55 35.82
C ILE A 13 23.87 -7.70 36.82
N GLU A 14 23.79 -8.94 36.34
CA GLU A 14 23.69 -10.13 37.20
C GLU A 14 24.95 -10.36 38.05
N LYS A 15 26.12 -9.89 37.59
CA LYS A 15 27.38 -10.00 38.35
C LYS A 15 27.50 -9.00 39.50
N ASP A 16 26.68 -7.96 39.54
CA ASP A 16 26.72 -6.91 40.57
C ASP A 16 25.56 -7.10 41.57
N ALA A 17 25.90 -7.59 42.77
CA ALA A 17 24.96 -7.86 43.85
C ALA A 17 24.17 -6.62 44.33
N ALA A 18 24.66 -5.41 44.09
CA ALA A 18 23.93 -4.19 44.43
C ALA A 18 22.83 -3.87 43.39
N LEU A 19 23.08 -4.17 42.12
CA LEU A 19 22.13 -3.97 41.02
C LEU A 19 21.08 -5.08 40.99
N GLU A 20 21.49 -6.33 41.16
CA GLU A 20 20.60 -7.50 41.15
C GLU A 20 19.45 -7.37 42.17
N ARG A 21 19.72 -6.81 43.36
CA ARG A 21 18.69 -6.60 44.40
C ARG A 21 17.72 -5.46 44.10
N ARG A 22 18.01 -4.61 43.10
CA ARG A 22 17.21 -3.43 42.75
C ARG A 22 16.46 -3.62 41.44
N PHE A 23 16.89 -4.56 40.60
CA PHE A 23 16.26 -4.84 39.32
C PHE A 23 15.56 -6.20 39.38
N GLN A 24 14.27 -6.19 39.07
CA GLN A 24 13.52 -7.41 38.78
C GLN A 24 13.55 -7.63 37.26
N PRO A 25 14.13 -8.74 36.75
CA PRO A 25 14.05 -9.04 35.34
C PRO A 25 12.61 -9.39 34.96
N VAL A 26 12.15 -8.80 33.85
CA VAL A 26 10.89 -9.13 33.18
C VAL A 26 11.26 -9.58 31.78
N MET A 27 11.07 -10.87 31.49
CA MET A 27 11.36 -11.43 30.19
C MET A 27 10.26 -11.05 29.21
N VAL A 28 10.67 -10.49 28.07
CA VAL A 28 9.78 -10.17 26.95
C VAL A 28 10.23 -11.03 25.79
N GLU A 29 9.37 -11.97 25.40
CA GLU A 29 9.63 -12.88 24.30
C GLU A 29 9.09 -12.34 22.98
N GLU A 30 9.57 -12.90 21.87
CA GLU A 30 9.02 -12.63 20.55
C GLU A 30 7.53 -13.07 20.52
N PRO A 31 6.61 -12.22 20.05
CA PRO A 31 5.20 -12.57 19.95
C PRO A 31 4.97 -13.67 18.92
N SER A 32 3.89 -14.42 19.10
CA SER A 32 3.44 -15.36 18.08
C SER A 32 2.97 -14.64 16.80
N VAL A 33 2.76 -15.40 15.73
CA VAL A 33 2.18 -14.84 14.48
C VAL A 33 0.80 -14.26 14.75
N ASP A 34 -0.03 -14.93 15.55
CA ASP A 34 -1.40 -14.49 15.88
C ASP A 34 -1.40 -13.22 16.76
N ASP A 35 -0.47 -13.15 17.71
CA ASP A 35 -0.27 -11.94 18.52
C ASP A 35 0.19 -10.78 17.65
N THR A 36 1.10 -11.04 16.72
CA THR A 36 1.59 -10.03 15.77
C THR A 36 0.47 -9.51 14.87
N ILE A 37 -0.40 -10.39 14.37
CA ILE A 37 -1.59 -9.99 13.61
C ILE A 37 -2.47 -9.06 14.45
N SER A 38 -2.67 -9.38 15.73
CA SER A 38 -3.47 -8.56 16.65
C SER A 38 -2.81 -7.19 16.92
N ILE A 39 -1.49 -7.15 17.11
CA ILE A 39 -0.71 -5.91 17.25
C ILE A 39 -0.85 -5.06 15.98
N LEU A 40 -0.64 -5.64 14.80
CA LEU A 40 -0.75 -4.94 13.52
C LEU A 40 -2.17 -4.42 13.27
N ARG A 41 -3.21 -5.17 13.63
CA ARG A 41 -4.60 -4.70 13.56
C ARG A 41 -4.85 -3.49 14.46
N GLY A 42 -4.24 -3.44 15.64
CA GLY A 42 -4.29 -2.27 16.53
C GLY A 42 -3.55 -1.05 15.97
N LEU A 43 -2.45 -1.27 15.25
CA LEU A 43 -1.66 -0.20 14.62
C LEU A 43 -2.23 0.26 13.27
N LYS A 44 -3.00 -0.59 12.60
CA LYS A 44 -3.52 -0.41 11.24
C LYS A 44 -4.04 1.01 10.98
N GLN A 45 -4.97 1.49 11.81
CA GLN A 45 -5.61 2.79 11.60
C GLN A 45 -4.60 3.95 11.59
N ARG A 46 -3.55 3.87 12.40
CA ARG A 46 -2.50 4.90 12.46
C ARG A 46 -1.65 4.91 11.18
N TYR A 47 -1.30 3.74 10.67
CA TYR A 47 -0.54 3.60 9.42
C TYR A 47 -1.37 4.03 8.21
N GLU A 48 -2.64 3.63 8.14
CA GLU A 48 -3.56 4.07 7.08
C GLU A 48 -3.67 5.60 7.02
N LEU A 49 -3.78 6.27 8.18
CA LEU A 49 -3.81 7.73 8.25
C LEU A 49 -2.46 8.34 7.85
N HIS A 50 -1.34 7.77 8.30
CA HIS A 50 -0.01 8.30 8.01
C HIS A 50 0.33 8.23 6.52
N HIS A 51 0.13 7.08 5.89
CA HIS A 51 0.43 6.88 4.47
C HIS A 51 -0.74 7.27 3.55
N GLY A 52 -1.94 7.50 4.08
CA GLY A 52 -3.16 7.78 3.32
C GLY A 52 -3.56 6.67 2.34
N VAL A 53 -3.31 5.43 2.72
CA VAL A 53 -3.74 4.22 1.99
C VAL A 53 -4.64 3.37 2.88
N ARG A 54 -5.38 2.44 2.29
CA ARG A 54 -6.14 1.44 3.04
C ARG A 54 -5.39 0.11 3.03
N ILE A 55 -5.22 -0.48 4.22
CA ILE A 55 -4.52 -1.75 4.42
C ILE A 55 -5.60 -2.84 4.56
N GLN A 56 -5.56 -3.85 3.69
CA GLN A 56 -6.50 -4.97 3.79
C GLN A 56 -6.12 -5.90 4.95
N ASP A 57 -7.09 -6.53 5.60
CA ASP A 57 -6.81 -7.49 6.68
C ASP A 57 -6.00 -8.70 6.18
N SER A 58 -6.25 -9.14 4.94
CA SER A 58 -5.45 -10.16 4.24
C SER A 58 -3.98 -9.76 4.09
N ALA A 59 -3.68 -8.47 3.89
CA ALA A 59 -2.33 -7.96 3.79
C ALA A 59 -1.62 -8.02 5.16
N VAL A 60 -2.34 -7.72 6.25
CA VAL A 60 -1.81 -7.85 7.63
C VAL A 60 -1.42 -9.31 7.93
N VAL A 61 -2.33 -10.25 7.65
CA VAL A 61 -2.07 -11.68 7.86
C VAL A 61 -0.89 -12.16 7.01
N SER A 62 -0.82 -11.72 5.75
CA SER A 62 0.27 -12.06 4.84
C SER A 62 1.61 -11.51 5.33
N ALA A 63 1.66 -10.26 5.79
CA ALA A 63 2.87 -9.63 6.31
C ALA A 63 3.42 -10.40 7.52
N ALA A 64 2.58 -10.75 8.49
CA ALA A 64 2.99 -11.53 9.66
C ALA A 64 3.47 -12.95 9.27
N THR A 65 2.72 -13.65 8.41
CA THR A 65 3.03 -15.04 8.04
C THR A 65 4.30 -15.13 7.17
N LEU A 66 4.42 -14.26 6.18
CA LEU A 66 5.55 -14.30 5.23
C LEU A 66 6.83 -13.76 5.86
N SER A 67 6.75 -12.70 6.67
CA SER A 67 7.93 -12.21 7.41
C SER A 67 8.45 -13.28 8.37
N GLN A 68 7.58 -13.99 9.08
CA GLN A 68 8.01 -15.08 9.96
C GLN A 68 8.71 -16.21 9.21
N ARG A 69 8.22 -16.54 8.01
CA ARG A 69 8.75 -17.66 7.24
C ARG A 69 10.06 -17.35 6.50
N TYR A 70 10.21 -16.14 5.99
CA TYR A 70 11.28 -15.81 5.05
C TYR A 70 12.31 -14.81 5.57
N ILE A 71 12.00 -14.06 6.63
CA ILE A 71 12.92 -13.10 7.27
C ILE A 71 13.35 -13.70 8.61
N ALA A 72 14.50 -14.38 8.60
CA ALA A 72 15.01 -15.15 9.73
C ALA A 72 16.00 -14.37 10.62
N ASP A 73 16.55 -13.28 10.11
CA ASP A 73 17.52 -12.41 10.80
C ASP A 73 16.86 -11.39 11.75
N ARG A 74 15.52 -11.31 11.72
CA ARG A 74 14.72 -10.36 12.52
C ARG A 74 13.57 -11.06 13.23
N GLN A 75 13.12 -10.45 14.33
CA GLN A 75 12.03 -10.96 15.16
C GLN A 75 10.73 -10.21 14.88
N LEU A 76 9.60 -10.89 15.09
CA LEU A 76 8.29 -10.25 15.21
C LEU A 76 8.24 -9.35 16.46
N PRO A 77 7.36 -8.34 16.48
CA PRO A 77 6.47 -7.89 15.41
C PRO A 77 7.14 -6.93 14.41
N ASP A 78 8.36 -6.48 14.72
CA ASP A 78 9.10 -5.41 14.04
C ASP A 78 9.24 -5.65 12.52
N LYS A 79 9.71 -6.83 12.12
CA LYS A 79 9.83 -7.18 10.69
C LYS A 79 8.51 -7.13 9.93
N ALA A 80 7.38 -7.42 10.58
CA ALA A 80 6.08 -7.40 9.93
C ALA A 80 5.53 -5.96 9.82
N ILE A 81 5.82 -5.12 10.81
CA ILE A 81 5.52 -3.69 10.78
C ILE A 81 6.25 -3.03 9.61
N ASP A 82 7.54 -3.31 9.45
CA ASP A 82 8.35 -2.75 8.37
C ASP A 82 7.83 -3.12 6.98
N LEU A 83 7.41 -4.37 6.77
CA LEU A 83 6.82 -4.77 5.49
C LEU A 83 5.54 -3.98 5.16
N ILE A 84 4.71 -3.71 6.17
CA ILE A 84 3.49 -2.91 5.99
C ILE A 84 3.85 -1.46 5.69
N ASP A 85 4.79 -0.88 6.43
CA ASP A 85 5.26 0.50 6.27
C ASP A 85 5.88 0.74 4.89
N GLU A 86 6.75 -0.17 4.43
CA GLU A 86 7.39 -0.10 3.13
C GLU A 86 6.37 -0.27 1.99
N ALA A 87 5.46 -1.25 2.10
CA ALA A 87 4.41 -1.45 1.10
C ALA A 87 3.44 -0.25 1.04
N ALA A 88 3.07 0.33 2.18
CA ALA A 88 2.21 1.50 2.24
C ALA A 88 2.88 2.75 1.66
N SER A 89 4.16 2.96 1.98
CA SER A 89 4.98 4.04 1.43
C SER A 89 5.13 3.93 -0.08
N ARG A 90 5.40 2.72 -0.58
CA ARG A 90 5.47 2.44 -2.01
C ARG A 90 4.15 2.72 -2.72
N LEU A 91 3.04 2.25 -2.17
CA LEU A 91 1.72 2.48 -2.76
C LEU A 91 1.37 3.98 -2.78
N ARG A 92 1.72 4.73 -1.73
CA ARG A 92 1.54 6.19 -1.73
C ARG A 92 2.33 6.86 -2.86
N MET A 93 3.59 6.47 -3.05
CA MET A 93 4.41 6.99 -4.16
C MET A 93 3.79 6.66 -5.52
N GLU A 94 3.24 5.45 -5.70
CA GLU A 94 2.54 5.06 -6.93
C GLU A 94 1.28 5.89 -7.16
N ILE A 95 0.51 6.20 -6.11
CA ILE A 95 -0.69 7.07 -6.18
C ILE A 95 -0.34 8.51 -6.54
N ASP A 96 0.74 9.05 -5.97
CA ASP A 96 1.18 10.43 -6.23
C ASP A 96 1.88 10.55 -7.60
N SER A 97 2.34 9.44 -8.17
CA SER A 97 2.98 9.39 -9.48
C SER A 97 1.98 9.43 -10.62
N LYS A 98 2.45 9.86 -11.79
CA LYS A 98 1.65 9.80 -13.01
C LYS A 98 1.46 8.33 -13.41
N PRO A 99 0.22 7.89 -13.72
CA PRO A 99 -0.03 6.53 -14.19
C PRO A 99 0.89 6.16 -15.36
N GLN A 100 1.51 4.99 -15.30
CA GLN A 100 2.42 4.51 -16.35
C GLN A 100 1.77 4.58 -17.75
N ALA A 101 0.48 4.23 -17.84
CA ALA A 101 -0.26 4.31 -19.10
C ALA A 101 -0.37 5.74 -19.65
N LEU A 102 -0.42 6.77 -18.80
CA LEU A 102 -0.34 8.18 -19.24
C LEU A 102 1.08 8.56 -19.66
N ASP A 103 2.10 8.07 -18.96
CA ASP A 103 3.50 8.31 -19.35
C ASP A 103 3.83 7.71 -20.72
N ASP A 104 3.32 6.51 -21.01
CA ASP A 104 3.52 5.85 -22.30
C ASP A 104 2.80 6.60 -23.45
N ILE A 105 1.59 7.10 -23.20
CA ILE A 105 0.85 7.93 -24.16
C ILE A 105 1.60 9.25 -24.40
N ASP A 106 2.09 9.91 -23.34
CA ASP A 106 2.79 11.19 -23.49
C ASP A 106 4.12 11.04 -24.25
N ARG A 107 4.86 9.94 -24.02
CA ARG A 107 6.05 9.62 -24.84
C ARG A 107 5.71 9.42 -26.31
N SER A 108 4.60 8.73 -26.58
CA SER A 108 4.12 8.50 -27.95
C SER A 108 3.69 9.80 -28.62
N CYS A 109 2.95 10.66 -27.92
CA CYS A 109 2.57 12.00 -28.39
C CYS A 109 3.81 12.83 -28.72
N LEU A 110 4.83 12.83 -27.85
CA LEU A 110 6.07 13.56 -28.07
C LEU A 110 6.78 13.12 -29.35
N GLN A 111 6.86 11.81 -29.60
CA GLN A 111 7.47 11.28 -30.82
C GLN A 111 6.71 11.72 -32.08
N LEU A 112 5.37 11.68 -32.04
CA LEU A 112 4.53 12.14 -33.15
C LEU A 112 4.64 13.66 -33.36
N GLU A 113 4.80 14.45 -32.30
CA GLU A 113 5.01 15.91 -32.39
C GLU A 113 6.35 16.26 -33.04
N ILE A 114 7.41 15.49 -32.73
CA ILE A 114 8.72 15.65 -33.36
C ILE A 114 8.64 15.31 -34.85
N GLU A 115 8.00 14.19 -35.22
CA GLU A 115 7.81 13.80 -36.64
C GLU A 115 6.97 14.86 -37.38
N ARG A 116 5.90 15.36 -36.75
CA ARG A 116 5.09 16.46 -37.28
C ARG A 116 5.91 17.72 -37.50
N ALA A 117 6.75 18.11 -36.55
CA ALA A 117 7.60 19.30 -36.65
C ALA A 117 8.62 19.20 -37.80
N ALA A 118 9.17 18.02 -38.05
CA ALA A 118 10.07 17.77 -39.18
C ALA A 118 9.33 17.91 -40.52
N LEU A 119 8.15 17.29 -40.65
CA LEU A 119 7.37 17.31 -41.89
C LEU A 119 6.76 18.68 -42.23
N LEU A 120 6.59 19.57 -41.25
CA LEU A 120 6.15 20.95 -41.49
C LEU A 120 7.15 21.78 -42.32
N GLN A 121 8.42 21.37 -42.37
CA GLN A 121 9.45 22.03 -43.18
C GLN A 121 9.50 21.50 -44.63
N GLU A 122 8.87 20.37 -44.90
CA GLU A 122 8.84 19.71 -46.20
C GLU A 122 7.69 20.23 -47.08
N ARG A 123 7.85 20.19 -48.40
CA ARG A 123 6.88 20.77 -49.36
C ARG A 123 6.27 19.77 -50.34
N ASP A 124 6.73 18.53 -50.34
CA ASP A 124 6.27 17.50 -51.26
C ASP A 124 4.87 16.96 -50.88
N ALA A 125 4.20 16.33 -51.85
CA ALA A 125 2.83 15.85 -51.67
C ALA A 125 2.73 14.69 -50.68
N ALA A 126 3.74 13.81 -50.63
CA ALA A 126 3.76 12.66 -49.72
C ALA A 126 3.91 13.12 -48.27
N SER A 127 4.74 14.13 -48.00
CA SER A 127 4.89 14.76 -46.68
C SER A 127 3.58 15.39 -46.19
N LYS A 128 2.80 16.02 -47.08
CA LYS A 128 1.48 16.56 -46.71
C LYS A 128 0.47 15.49 -46.34
N GLU A 129 0.45 14.37 -47.06
CA GLU A 129 -0.42 13.23 -46.75
C GLU A 129 -0.02 12.56 -45.43
N ARG A 130 1.29 12.36 -45.20
CA ARG A 130 1.82 11.84 -43.94
C ARG A 130 1.52 12.76 -42.77
N LEU A 131 1.63 14.07 -42.95
CA LEU A 131 1.30 15.07 -41.93
C LEU A 131 -0.16 14.97 -41.49
N GLN A 132 -1.11 14.82 -42.42
CA GLN A 132 -2.54 14.65 -42.10
C GLN A 132 -2.81 13.36 -41.30
N GLN A 133 -2.12 12.26 -41.64
CA GLN A 133 -2.22 11.02 -40.89
C GLN A 133 -1.68 11.16 -39.46
N LEU A 134 -0.52 11.81 -39.30
CA LEU A 134 0.08 12.07 -37.99
C LEU A 134 -0.79 12.97 -37.12
N GLU A 135 -1.39 14.03 -37.67
CA GLU A 135 -2.30 14.90 -36.92
C GLU A 135 -3.55 14.14 -36.45
N THR A 136 -4.05 13.21 -37.26
CA THR A 136 -5.17 12.34 -36.87
C THR A 136 -4.77 11.39 -35.73
N GLN A 137 -3.57 10.80 -35.80
CA GLN A 137 -3.03 9.92 -34.76
C GLN A 137 -2.77 10.69 -33.45
N LEU A 138 -2.17 11.87 -33.53
CA LEU A 138 -1.96 12.78 -32.39
C LEU A 138 -3.27 13.15 -31.71
N ALA A 139 -4.28 13.57 -32.47
CA ALA A 139 -5.59 13.87 -31.92
C ALA A 139 -6.24 12.64 -31.27
N GLY A 140 -6.00 11.43 -31.81
CA GLY A 140 -6.40 10.16 -31.20
C GLY A 140 -5.74 9.93 -29.83
N GLN A 141 -4.41 10.06 -29.76
CA GLN A 141 -3.66 9.83 -28.52
C GLN A 141 -3.92 10.90 -27.46
N GLN A 142 -4.04 12.17 -27.84
CA GLN A 142 -4.39 13.25 -26.93
C GLN A 142 -5.78 13.07 -26.33
N ARG A 143 -6.76 12.56 -27.10
CA ARG A 143 -8.07 12.17 -26.57
C ARG A 143 -7.96 11.04 -25.56
N ALA A 144 -7.17 10.00 -25.86
CA ALA A 144 -6.95 8.88 -24.94
C ALA A 144 -6.27 9.32 -23.63
N ALA A 145 -5.24 10.18 -23.71
CA ALA A 145 -4.63 10.81 -22.55
C ALA A 145 -5.64 11.65 -21.75
N GLY A 146 -6.52 12.40 -22.41
CA GLY A 146 -7.57 13.18 -21.76
C GLY A 146 -8.53 12.32 -20.93
N VAL A 147 -8.84 11.09 -21.38
CA VAL A 147 -9.66 10.14 -20.62
C VAL A 147 -8.94 9.67 -19.36
N LEU A 148 -7.68 9.28 -19.46
CA LEU A 148 -6.90 8.81 -18.30
C LEU A 148 -6.51 9.94 -17.33
N ARG A 149 -6.35 11.17 -17.81
CA ARG A 149 -6.00 12.35 -17.00
C ARG A 149 -7.19 12.86 -16.20
N ARG A 150 -8.42 12.53 -16.62
CA ARG A 150 -9.61 12.86 -15.85
C ARG A 150 -9.46 12.15 -14.50
N PRO A 151 -9.47 12.89 -13.38
CA PRO A 151 -9.45 12.23 -12.09
C PRO A 151 -10.58 11.22 -12.09
N LEU A 152 -10.27 9.96 -11.75
CA LEU A 152 -11.29 8.99 -11.40
C LEU A 152 -12.02 9.62 -10.22
N GLY A 153 -13.11 10.32 -10.51
CA GLY A 153 -13.83 11.11 -9.54
C GLY A 153 -14.17 10.21 -8.36
N THR A 154 -13.65 10.59 -7.20
CA THR A 154 -14.41 10.67 -5.95
C THR A 154 -15.58 9.69 -5.93
N GLY A 155 -15.29 8.46 -5.48
CA GLY A 155 -16.31 7.60 -4.90
C GLY A 155 -16.83 8.26 -3.62
N GLU A 156 -17.69 9.25 -3.77
CA GLU A 156 -18.58 9.68 -2.70
C GLU A 156 -19.42 8.47 -2.29
N GLY A 157 -19.23 8.01 -1.05
CA GLY A 157 -20.25 7.34 -0.25
C GLY A 157 -20.91 6.08 -0.83
N CYS A 158 -20.20 4.97 -0.92
CA CYS A 158 -20.83 3.66 -0.66
C CYS A 158 -20.84 3.42 0.86
N HIS A 159 -21.60 4.24 1.60
CA HIS A 159 -22.13 3.86 2.91
C HIS A 159 -23.50 3.22 2.67
N SER A 160 -23.51 1.90 2.59
CA SER A 160 -24.73 1.07 2.65
C SER A 160 -24.29 -0.34 3.06
N GLY A 161 -24.64 -0.88 4.21
CA GLY A 161 -25.50 -0.36 5.27
C GLY A 161 -25.15 -1.06 6.58
N ASP A 162 -25.36 -0.32 7.66
CA ASP A 162 -25.73 -0.89 8.94
C ASP A 162 -26.87 -1.89 8.71
N ALA A 163 -26.67 -3.14 9.13
CA ALA A 163 -27.76 -4.09 9.24
C ALA A 163 -28.70 -3.61 10.36
N PRO A 164 -29.99 -3.33 10.09
CA PRO A 164 -30.92 -3.11 11.17
C PRO A 164 -31.31 -4.46 11.75
N ASP A 165 -31.14 -4.58 13.06
CA ASP A 165 -31.81 -5.57 13.89
C ASP A 165 -33.32 -5.56 13.61
N ALA A 166 -33.83 -6.66 13.06
CA ALA A 166 -35.26 -6.97 13.09
C ALA A 166 -35.51 -8.46 12.81
N GLN A 167 -35.70 -9.26 13.87
CA GLN A 167 -36.92 -10.07 13.94
C GLN A 167 -37.21 -10.52 15.38
N ALA A 168 -38.12 -9.78 16.03
CA ALA A 168 -38.97 -10.31 17.07
C ALA A 168 -40.21 -10.97 16.43
N CYS A 169 -40.70 -12.02 17.11
CA CYS A 169 -42.10 -12.46 17.18
C CYS A 169 -42.81 -13.06 15.95
N GLY A 170 -43.23 -14.31 16.13
CA GLY A 170 -44.24 -15.05 15.36
C GLY A 170 -43.84 -16.53 15.32
N GLY A 171 -44.42 -17.46 16.09
CA GLY A 171 -45.83 -17.61 16.38
C GLY A 171 -46.43 -18.70 15.47
N ASP A 172 -46.30 -19.95 15.92
CA ASP A 172 -47.22 -21.08 15.72
C ASP A 172 -47.10 -22.02 14.47
N ARG A 173 -47.28 -23.32 14.79
CA ARG A 173 -47.63 -24.51 13.98
C ARG A 173 -46.56 -25.29 13.21
N ARG A 174 -46.09 -26.39 13.81
CA ARG A 174 -46.46 -27.80 13.45
C ARG A 174 -45.45 -28.84 13.99
N GLY A 175 -45.97 -29.88 14.64
CA GLY A 175 -45.43 -31.25 14.49
C GLY A 175 -44.72 -31.88 15.70
N ASN A 176 -45.49 -32.41 16.65
CA ASN A 176 -45.61 -33.83 17.06
C ASN A 176 -45.91 -33.93 18.56
#